data_AF-A0AAW8PZN1-F1
#
_entry.id   AF-A0AAW8PZN1-F1
#
_cell.length_a   1.000
_cell.length_b   1.000
_cell.length_c   1.000
_cell.angle_alpha   90.00
_cell.angle_beta   90.00
_cell.angle_gamma   90.00
#
_symmetry.space_group_name_H-M   'P 1'
#
loop_
_entity.id
_entity.type
_entity.pdbx_description
1 polymer ?
#
loop_
_entity_poly.entity_id
_entity_poly.type
_entity_poly.pdbx_seq_one_letter_code
_entity_poly.pdbx_strand_id
1 'polypeptide(L)'
;MTDSRKLECLAYLTENAPPQEILDRFSESLDGWNVQWPLYCEKTDTISGLHQLAFTLAIAHDFSDQPMGGFSERYCFEDPMLAVEELIEWHKRGFDDQRPKGWVACRNVSSKSIKKSFEKHHSEDYAKELLKYAGGNGIDNGAHHIIMENKARIKAELGYDDNHIKHLAAYLKEVGLVC
;
A
#
# COMPACT_ATOMS: atom_id res chain seq x y z
N MET A 1 -9.38 -26.87 12.05
CA MET A 1 -8.18 -26.27 12.69
C MET A 1 -8.14 -24.74 12.57
N THR A 2 -9.03 -24.12 11.78
CA THR A 2 -9.09 -22.67 11.53
C THR A 2 -9.70 -21.82 12.65
N ASP A 3 -10.41 -22.41 13.63
CA ASP A 3 -11.12 -21.65 14.65
C ASP A 3 -10.25 -21.20 15.83
N SER A 4 -9.28 -22.01 16.31
CA SER A 4 -8.45 -21.64 17.48
C SER A 4 -7.60 -20.40 17.19
N ARG A 5 -6.90 -20.37 16.06
CA ARG A 5 -6.05 -19.23 15.65
C ARG A 5 -6.81 -17.91 15.60
N LYS A 6 -8.01 -17.92 15.01
CA LYS A 6 -8.86 -16.72 14.91
C LYS A 6 -9.32 -16.25 16.28
N LEU A 7 -9.74 -17.18 17.14
CA LEU A 7 -10.16 -16.88 18.50
C LEU A 7 -9.01 -16.29 19.34
N GLU A 8 -7.80 -16.84 19.22
CA GLU A 8 -6.60 -16.33 19.90
C GLU A 8 -6.26 -14.90 19.45
N CYS A 9 -6.29 -14.63 18.14
CA CYS A 9 -6.05 -13.29 17.62
C CYS A 9 -7.12 -12.30 18.11
N LEU A 10 -8.40 -12.66 18.04
CA LEU A 10 -9.50 -11.81 18.49
C LEU A 10 -9.44 -11.52 19.99
N ALA A 11 -9.09 -12.52 20.80
CA ALA A 11 -8.91 -12.34 22.24
C ALA A 11 -7.79 -11.32 22.52
N TYR A 12 -6.64 -11.47 21.86
CA TYR A 12 -5.52 -10.54 22.01
C TYR A 12 -5.88 -9.11 21.61
N LEU A 13 -6.51 -8.92 20.46
CA LEU A 13 -6.94 -7.59 19.98
C LEU A 13 -7.95 -6.94 20.92
N THR A 14 -8.84 -7.72 21.52
CA THR A 14 -9.85 -7.20 22.47
C THR A 14 -9.20 -6.80 23.79
N GLU A 15 -8.29 -7.63 24.32
CA GLU A 15 -7.59 -7.37 25.58
C GLU A 15 -6.64 -6.17 25.47
N ASN A 16 -6.06 -5.95 24.29
CA ASN A 16 -5.09 -4.88 24.03
C ASN A 16 -5.68 -3.70 23.25
N ALA A 17 -7.01 -3.58 23.20
CA ALA A 17 -7.66 -2.44 22.57
C ALA A 17 -7.24 -1.14 23.29
N PRO A 18 -6.77 -0.10 22.57
CA PRO A 18 -6.39 1.16 23.18
C PRO A 18 -7.57 1.80 23.93
N PRO A 19 -7.32 2.47 25.07
CA PRO A 19 -8.37 3.20 25.78
C PRO A 19 -8.88 4.36 24.93
N GLN A 20 -10.12 4.79 25.19
CA GLN A 20 -10.79 5.82 24.38
C GLN A 20 -9.99 7.12 24.26
N GLU A 21 -9.30 7.55 25.33
CA GLU A 21 -8.45 8.74 25.32
C GLU A 21 -7.34 8.68 24.25
N ILE A 22 -6.74 7.50 24.05
CA ILE A 22 -5.72 7.31 23.01
C ILE A 22 -6.36 7.30 21.62
N LEU A 23 -7.53 6.67 21.47
CA LEU A 23 -8.26 6.66 20.21
C LEU A 23 -8.65 8.08 19.77
N ASP A 24 -9.11 8.92 20.70
CA ASP A 24 -9.48 10.31 20.44
C ASP A 24 -8.26 11.13 20.00
N ARG A 25 -7.10 10.89 20.63
CA ARG A 25 -5.83 11.57 20.31
C ARG A 25 -5.37 11.32 18.87
N PHE A 26 -5.57 10.10 18.36
CA PHE A 26 -5.19 9.69 17.01
C PHE A 26 -6.35 9.68 16.00
N SER A 27 -7.53 10.18 16.39
CA SER A 27 -8.79 10.03 15.62
C SER A 27 -8.69 10.48 14.16
N GLU A 28 -8.12 11.66 13.89
CA GLU A 28 -7.96 12.17 12.51
C GLU A 28 -7.16 11.19 11.63
N SER A 29 -6.10 10.61 12.18
CA SER A 29 -5.29 9.61 11.49
C SER A 29 -6.06 8.30 11.33
N LEU A 30 -6.62 7.76 12.41
CA LEU A 30 -7.36 6.49 12.37
C LEU A 30 -8.54 6.53 11.38
N ASP A 31 -9.29 7.62 11.36
CA ASP A 31 -10.43 7.84 10.46
C ASP A 31 -9.95 8.07 9.01
N GLY A 32 -8.95 8.92 8.81
CA GLY A 32 -8.38 9.20 7.49
C GLY A 32 -7.78 7.97 6.81
N TRP A 33 -7.51 6.93 7.59
CA TRP A 33 -7.00 5.65 7.14
C TRP A 33 -7.99 4.49 7.30
N ASN A 34 -9.21 4.73 7.79
CA ASN A 34 -10.21 3.70 8.07
C ASN A 34 -9.60 2.47 8.78
N VAL A 35 -8.86 2.72 9.86
CA VAL A 35 -8.12 1.70 10.60
C VAL A 35 -9.09 0.81 11.37
N GLN A 36 -8.83 -0.49 11.30
CA GLN A 36 -9.48 -1.56 12.01
C GLN A 36 -8.52 -2.10 13.06
N TRP A 37 -9.03 -2.40 14.25
CA TRP A 37 -8.28 -2.99 15.36
C TRP A 37 -6.96 -2.27 15.66
N PRO A 38 -7.01 -0.98 16.06
CA PRO A 38 -5.81 -0.27 16.47
C PRO A 38 -5.17 -0.95 17.70
N LEU A 39 -3.85 -0.93 17.75
CA LEU A 39 -3.04 -1.34 18.90
C LEU A 39 -2.03 -0.24 19.21
N TYR A 40 -1.84 0.06 20.49
CA TYR A 40 -1.02 1.17 20.96
C TYR A 40 0.08 0.68 21.90
N CYS A 41 1.31 1.12 21.66
CA CYS A 41 2.44 0.87 22.55
C CYS A 41 2.84 2.15 23.29
N GLU A 42 2.58 2.18 24.60
CA GLU A 42 2.92 3.32 25.47
C GLU A 42 4.43 3.61 25.53
N LYS A 43 5.27 2.58 25.44
CA LYS A 43 6.74 2.73 25.55
C LYS A 43 7.34 3.53 24.39
N THR A 44 6.80 3.34 23.20
CA THR A 44 7.27 3.99 21.97
C THR A 44 6.34 5.11 21.51
N ASP A 45 5.23 5.32 22.22
CA ASP A 45 4.16 6.28 21.89
C ASP A 45 3.66 6.12 20.45
N THR A 46 3.52 4.87 20.00
CA THR A 46 3.15 4.53 18.61
C THR A 46 1.86 3.74 18.57
N ILE A 47 1.04 4.03 17.57
CA ILE A 47 -0.18 3.28 17.26
C ILE A 47 -0.05 2.68 15.87
N SER A 48 -0.56 1.46 15.72
CA SER A 48 -0.62 0.73 14.46
C SER A 48 -1.97 0.04 14.34
N GLY A 49 -2.38 -0.31 13.13
CA GLY A 49 -3.62 -1.04 12.93
C GLY A 49 -3.80 -1.52 11.51
N LEU A 50 -4.89 -2.25 11.27
CA LEU A 50 -5.16 -2.89 9.99
C LEU A 50 -6.01 -1.99 9.10
N HIS A 51 -5.73 -1.95 7.81
CA HIS A 51 -6.56 -1.25 6.84
C HIS A 51 -6.71 -2.08 5.58
N GLN A 52 -7.95 -2.16 5.09
CA GLN A 52 -8.29 -2.90 3.88
C GLN A 52 -7.95 -2.07 2.63
N LEU A 53 -7.01 -2.56 1.82
CA LEU A 53 -6.82 -2.13 0.43
C LEU A 53 -7.69 -2.98 -0.50
N ALA A 54 -7.75 -2.67 -1.80
CA ALA A 54 -8.64 -3.32 -2.75
C ALA A 54 -8.66 -4.87 -2.68
N PHE A 55 -7.49 -5.50 -2.54
CA PHE A 55 -7.35 -6.96 -2.51
C PHE A 55 -6.42 -7.47 -1.40
N THR A 56 -5.91 -6.59 -0.54
CA THR A 56 -4.89 -6.92 0.48
C THR A 56 -5.22 -6.25 1.80
N LEU A 57 -4.79 -6.87 2.89
CA LEU A 57 -4.83 -6.26 4.21
C LEU A 57 -3.45 -5.66 4.50
N ALA A 58 -3.41 -4.43 4.96
CA ALA A 58 -2.18 -3.74 5.30
C ALA A 58 -2.14 -3.38 6.77
N ILE A 59 -0.97 -3.51 7.40
CA ILE A 59 -0.68 -2.88 8.70
C ILE A 59 -0.18 -1.48 8.39
N ALA A 60 -0.92 -0.46 8.79
CA ALA A 60 -0.44 0.92 8.78
C ALA A 60 0.15 1.25 10.17
N HIS A 61 1.36 1.79 10.15
CA HIS A 61 2.19 2.09 11.32
C HIS A 61 2.52 3.59 11.38
N ASP A 62 2.83 4.07 12.59
CA ASP A 62 3.27 5.45 12.88
C ASP A 62 2.20 6.50 12.57
N PHE A 63 0.97 6.24 13.02
CA PHE A 63 -0.04 7.29 12.95
C PHE A 63 0.34 8.40 13.93
N SER A 64 0.47 9.64 13.44
CA SER A 64 0.80 10.80 14.27
C SER A 64 -0.45 11.54 14.73
N ASP A 65 -0.35 12.24 15.86
CA ASP A 65 -1.35 13.18 16.38
C ASP A 65 -1.56 14.40 15.46
N GLN A 66 -0.68 14.60 14.47
CA GLN A 66 -0.79 15.66 13.47
C GLN A 66 -1.29 15.09 12.14
N PRO A 67 -2.25 15.74 11.47
CA PRO A 67 -2.81 15.27 10.19
C PRO A 67 -1.78 15.19 9.04
N MET A 68 -0.56 15.72 9.24
CA MET A 68 0.51 15.82 8.25
C MET A 68 1.87 15.28 8.76
N GLY A 69 1.93 14.66 9.94
CA GLY A 69 3.17 14.03 10.43
C GLY A 69 3.45 12.74 9.66
N GLY A 70 4.56 12.71 8.91
CA GLY A 70 5.14 11.47 8.38
C GLY A 70 5.68 10.62 9.54
N PHE A 71 5.61 9.29 9.53
CA PHE A 71 5.68 8.34 8.42
C PHE A 71 4.43 7.44 8.36
N SER A 72 4.16 6.79 7.21
CA SER A 72 3.23 5.66 7.17
C SER A 72 3.85 4.51 6.42
N GLU A 73 4.46 3.60 7.16
CA GLU A 73 4.88 2.32 6.62
C GLU A 73 3.63 1.45 6.52
N ARG A 74 3.37 0.90 5.33
CA ARG A 74 2.30 -0.08 5.16
C ARG A 74 2.93 -1.42 4.89
N TYR A 75 2.68 -2.39 5.77
CA TYR A 75 3.09 -3.77 5.55
C TYR A 75 1.89 -4.52 4.98
N CYS A 76 1.97 -4.88 3.72
CA CYS A 76 0.86 -5.46 2.98
C CYS A 76 0.98 -6.99 2.90
N PHE A 77 -0.18 -7.64 2.97
CA PHE A 77 -0.31 -9.09 2.97
C PHE A 77 -1.48 -9.52 2.09
N GLU A 78 -1.28 -10.60 1.33
CA GLU A 78 -2.35 -11.25 0.55
C GLU A 78 -3.23 -12.15 1.44
N ASP A 79 -2.66 -12.70 2.53
CA ASP A 79 -3.40 -13.44 3.56
C ASP A 79 -3.77 -12.49 4.71
N PRO A 80 -5.07 -12.17 4.91
CA PRO A 80 -5.51 -11.31 6.00
C PRO A 80 -5.19 -11.84 7.39
N MET A 81 -5.18 -13.17 7.58
CA MET A 81 -4.84 -13.75 8.87
C MET A 81 -3.37 -13.54 9.22
N LEU A 82 -2.49 -13.65 8.22
CA LEU A 82 -1.07 -13.39 8.41
C LEU A 82 -0.81 -11.92 8.79
N ALA A 83 -1.56 -10.96 8.21
CA ALA A 83 -1.45 -9.55 8.59
C ALA A 83 -1.82 -9.32 10.07
N VAL A 84 -2.87 -9.98 10.56
CA VAL A 84 -3.30 -9.90 11.96
C VAL A 84 -2.23 -10.47 12.88
N GLU A 85 -1.68 -11.64 12.54
CA GLU A 85 -0.65 -12.30 13.34
C GLU A 85 0.65 -11.48 13.40
N GLU A 86 1.09 -10.93 12.27
CA GLU A 86 2.29 -10.10 12.21
C GLU A 86 2.10 -8.78 12.99
N LEU A 87 0.90 -8.17 12.95
CA LEU A 87 0.59 -7.01 13.80
C LEU A 87 0.70 -7.35 15.29
N ILE A 88 0.11 -8.49 15.71
CA ILE A 88 0.13 -8.93 17.11
C ILE A 88 1.56 -9.22 17.57
N GLU A 89 2.35 -9.97 16.79
CA GLU A 89 3.73 -10.30 17.15
C GLU A 89 4.63 -9.07 17.19
N TRP A 90 4.37 -8.07 16.34
CA TRP A 90 5.09 -6.81 16.40
C TRP A 90 4.67 -5.96 17.60
N HIS A 91 3.38 -5.91 17.94
CA HIS A 91 2.89 -5.22 19.14
C HIS A 91 3.46 -5.82 20.43
N LYS A 92 3.53 -7.15 20.55
CA LYS A 92 4.15 -7.84 21.71
C LYS A 92 5.60 -7.42 21.96
N ARG A 93 6.31 -6.99 20.92
CA ARG A 93 7.70 -6.49 20.99
C ARG A 93 7.78 -4.97 21.16
N GLY A 94 6.65 -4.28 21.21
CA GLY A 94 6.54 -2.84 21.37
C GLY A 94 6.75 -2.05 20.08
N PHE A 95 6.41 -2.66 18.93
CA PHE A 95 6.69 -2.12 17.60
C PHE A 95 8.17 -1.78 17.40
N ASP A 96 9.05 -2.71 17.77
CA ASP A 96 10.50 -2.59 17.67
C ASP A 96 11.02 -2.60 16.21
N ASP A 97 12.35 -2.51 16.03
CA ASP A 97 12.97 -2.50 14.70
C ASP A 97 12.79 -3.80 13.88
N GLN A 98 12.24 -4.87 14.49
CA GLN A 98 11.94 -6.12 13.79
C GLN A 98 10.57 -6.07 13.11
N ARG A 99 10.51 -5.23 12.08
CA ARG A 99 9.32 -4.95 11.26
C ARG A 99 8.66 -6.21 10.67
N PRO A 100 7.35 -6.16 10.38
CA PRO A 100 6.61 -7.26 9.77
C PRO A 100 7.23 -7.72 8.44
N LYS A 101 7.11 -9.02 8.14
CA LYS A 101 7.71 -9.63 6.94
C LYS A 101 6.88 -9.51 5.66
N GLY A 102 5.90 -8.58 5.64
CA GLY A 102 5.11 -8.26 4.45
C GLY A 102 5.87 -7.40 3.44
N TRP A 103 5.27 -7.13 2.28
CA TRP A 103 5.82 -6.15 1.33
C TRP A 103 5.41 -4.73 1.73
N VAL A 104 6.31 -3.77 1.57
CA VAL A 104 6.08 -2.41 2.07
C VAL A 104 5.49 -1.50 0.98
N ALA A 105 4.38 -0.83 1.28
CA ALA A 105 3.85 0.27 0.47
C ALA A 105 3.96 1.61 1.22
N CYS A 106 4.72 2.57 0.70
CA CYS A 106 4.84 3.91 1.30
C CYS A 106 3.83 4.90 0.63
N ARG A 107 3.35 5.92 1.38
CA ARG A 107 2.24 6.80 0.96
C ARG A 107 2.55 7.81 -0.17
N ASN A 108 1.52 8.00 -1.01
CA ASN A 108 1.15 9.13 -1.88
C ASN A 108 2.26 10.05 -2.40
N VAL A 109 2.93 9.57 -3.43
CA VAL A 109 3.69 10.41 -4.35
C VAL A 109 2.69 10.97 -5.37
N SER A 110 2.56 12.31 -5.47
CA SER A 110 1.69 12.90 -6.50
C SER A 110 2.09 12.38 -7.89
N SER A 111 1.16 12.26 -8.84
CA SER A 111 1.48 11.88 -10.24
C SER A 111 2.61 12.73 -10.82
N LYS A 112 2.67 14.01 -10.44
CA LYS A 112 3.76 14.95 -10.78
C LYS A 112 5.09 14.54 -10.15
N SER A 113 5.09 14.10 -8.90
CA SER A 113 6.28 13.61 -8.18
C SER A 113 6.73 12.25 -8.71
N ILE A 114 5.81 11.36 -9.10
CA ILE A 114 6.11 10.08 -9.78
C ILE A 114 6.78 10.37 -11.11
N LYS A 115 6.13 11.18 -11.96
CA LYS A 115 6.66 11.62 -13.26
C LYS A 115 8.08 12.21 -13.11
N LYS A 116 8.25 13.22 -12.26
CA LYS A 116 9.56 13.86 -12.02
C LYS A 116 10.64 12.88 -11.55
N SER A 117 10.28 11.91 -10.71
CA SER A 117 11.23 10.91 -10.20
C SER A 117 11.70 9.97 -11.32
N PHE A 118 10.76 9.42 -12.10
CA PHE A 118 11.08 8.47 -13.17
C PHE A 118 11.79 9.16 -14.36
N GLU A 119 11.36 10.35 -14.76
CA GLU A 119 11.99 11.10 -15.86
C GLU A 119 13.44 11.49 -15.55
N LYS A 120 13.76 11.73 -14.27
CA LYS A 120 15.13 12.01 -13.82
C LYS A 120 16.08 10.81 -14.03
N HIS A 121 15.57 9.59 -13.96
CA HIS A 121 16.38 8.36 -13.93
C HIS A 121 16.30 7.53 -15.22
N HIS A 122 15.32 7.78 -16.08
CA HIS A 122 15.12 7.04 -17.33
C HIS A 122 15.14 7.96 -18.55
N SER A 123 14.05 8.70 -18.81
CA SER A 123 13.93 9.74 -19.83
C SER A 123 12.58 10.48 -19.70
N GLU A 124 12.45 11.68 -20.29
CA GLU A 124 11.18 12.44 -20.35
C GLU A 124 10.04 11.69 -21.07
N ASP A 125 10.37 10.66 -21.85
CA ASP A 125 9.40 9.85 -22.61
C ASP A 125 9.21 8.45 -21.99
N TYR A 126 9.47 8.29 -20.69
CA TYR A 126 9.33 7.00 -20.02
C TYR A 126 7.95 6.36 -20.22
N ALA A 127 7.93 5.10 -20.67
CA ALA A 127 6.75 4.30 -20.99
C ALA A 127 5.91 4.78 -22.21
N LYS A 128 6.31 5.84 -22.92
CA LYS A 128 5.55 6.41 -24.05
C LYS A 128 5.38 5.45 -25.21
N GLU A 129 6.32 4.51 -25.38
CA GLU A 129 6.25 3.46 -26.39
C GLU A 129 5.06 2.50 -26.20
N LEU A 130 4.49 2.43 -24.98
CA LEU A 130 3.30 1.62 -24.73
C LEU A 130 2.00 2.28 -25.20
N LEU A 131 2.00 3.60 -25.46
CA LEU A 131 0.79 4.33 -25.86
C LEU A 131 0.18 3.83 -27.17
N LYS A 132 1.01 3.34 -28.10
CA LYS A 132 0.53 2.75 -29.37
C LYS A 132 -0.29 1.46 -29.19
N TYR A 133 -0.26 0.87 -27.98
CA TYR A 133 -1.06 -0.31 -27.62
C TYR A 133 -2.24 0.04 -26.72
N ALA A 134 -2.45 1.31 -26.37
CA ALA A 134 -3.51 1.76 -25.47
C ALA A 134 -4.88 1.99 -26.16
N GLY A 135 -4.95 1.90 -27.49
CA GLY A 135 -6.23 1.88 -28.23
C GLY A 135 -6.85 3.24 -28.61
N GLY A 136 -6.22 4.39 -28.35
CA GLY A 136 -6.75 5.71 -28.72
C GLY A 136 -5.86 6.91 -28.33
N ASN A 137 -6.32 8.14 -28.65
CA ASN A 137 -5.58 9.41 -28.53
C ASN A 137 -5.36 9.93 -27.08
N GLY A 138 -5.40 9.08 -26.05
CA GLY A 138 -5.16 9.50 -24.68
C GLY A 138 -5.14 8.36 -23.67
N ILE A 139 -4.59 8.64 -22.49
CA ILE A 139 -4.63 7.73 -21.34
C ILE A 139 -5.89 8.03 -20.54
N ASP A 140 -6.94 7.25 -20.74
CA ASP A 140 -8.06 7.18 -19.81
C ASP A 140 -7.91 5.97 -18.87
N ASN A 141 -8.86 5.77 -17.97
CA ASN A 141 -8.88 4.64 -17.03
C ASN A 141 -8.91 3.26 -17.73
N GLY A 142 -9.21 3.19 -19.03
CA GLY A 142 -9.21 1.98 -19.85
C GLY A 142 -7.85 1.61 -20.46
N ALA A 143 -6.94 2.58 -20.62
CA ALA A 143 -5.65 2.38 -21.28
C ALA A 143 -4.78 1.29 -20.63
N HIS A 144 -4.74 1.23 -19.30
CA HIS A 144 -4.00 0.19 -18.57
C HIS A 144 -4.54 -1.21 -18.91
N HIS A 145 -5.86 -1.38 -18.93
CA HIS A 145 -6.49 -2.66 -19.23
C HIS A 145 -6.15 -3.12 -20.66
N ILE A 146 -6.25 -2.21 -21.64
CA ILE A 146 -5.97 -2.49 -23.04
C ILE A 146 -4.48 -2.84 -23.26
N ILE A 147 -3.55 -2.13 -22.60
CA ILE A 147 -2.12 -2.48 -22.62
C ILE A 147 -1.89 -3.89 -22.06
N MET A 148 -2.58 -4.23 -20.97
CA MET A 148 -2.47 -5.54 -20.33
C MET A 148 -3.04 -6.69 -21.19
N GLU A 149 -4.09 -6.42 -21.99
CA GLU A 149 -4.60 -7.35 -22.99
C GLU A 149 -3.64 -7.55 -24.17
N ASN A 150 -2.84 -6.52 -24.51
CA ASN A 150 -1.89 -6.56 -25.62
C ASN A 150 -0.47 -7.07 -25.25
N LYS A 151 -0.23 -7.54 -24.02
CA LYS A 151 1.11 -7.95 -23.53
C LYS A 151 1.88 -8.88 -24.48
N ALA A 152 1.22 -9.89 -25.05
CA ALA A 152 1.87 -10.85 -25.94
C ALA A 152 2.47 -10.17 -27.18
N ARG A 153 1.73 -9.21 -27.74
CA ARG A 153 2.17 -8.40 -28.89
C ARG A 153 3.29 -7.44 -28.49
N ILE A 154 3.16 -6.76 -27.34
CA ILE A 154 4.18 -5.85 -26.80
C ILE A 154 5.51 -6.58 -26.61
N LYS A 155 5.47 -7.79 -26.03
CA LYS A 155 6.64 -8.66 -25.84
C LYS A 155 7.30 -9.04 -27.17
N ALA A 156 6.52 -9.38 -28.18
CA ALA A 156 7.03 -9.75 -29.49
C ALA A 156 7.68 -8.56 -30.24
N GLU A 157 7.10 -7.37 -30.12
CA GLU A 157 7.56 -6.18 -30.85
C GLU A 157 8.67 -5.39 -30.13
N LEU A 158 8.65 -5.32 -28.80
CA LEU A 158 9.60 -4.53 -28.00
C LEU A 158 10.64 -5.40 -27.27
N GLY A 159 10.46 -6.72 -27.23
CA GLY A 159 11.37 -7.63 -26.51
C GLY A 159 11.27 -7.53 -24.99
N TYR A 160 10.27 -6.85 -24.45
CA TYR A 160 10.06 -6.67 -23.01
C TYR A 160 9.46 -7.93 -22.35
N ASP A 161 9.87 -8.19 -21.12
CA ASP A 161 9.20 -9.21 -20.30
C ASP A 161 7.90 -8.70 -19.67
N ASP A 162 7.10 -9.63 -19.15
CA ASP A 162 5.80 -9.36 -18.55
C ASP A 162 5.85 -8.39 -17.35
N ASN A 163 6.93 -8.40 -16.56
CA ASN A 163 7.08 -7.54 -15.40
C ASN A 163 7.41 -6.12 -15.82
N HIS A 164 8.27 -5.97 -16.83
CA HIS A 164 8.60 -4.69 -17.44
C HIS A 164 7.33 -4.03 -18.02
N ILE A 165 6.50 -4.79 -18.75
CA ILE A 165 5.26 -4.27 -19.33
C ILE A 165 4.26 -3.83 -18.25
N LYS A 166 4.07 -4.65 -17.19
CA LYS A 166 3.20 -4.29 -16.05
C LYS A 166 3.67 -3.01 -15.36
N HIS A 167 4.98 -2.88 -15.18
CA HIS A 167 5.57 -1.72 -14.53
C HIS A 167 5.32 -0.43 -15.33
N LEU A 168 5.59 -0.44 -16.64
CA LEU A 168 5.35 0.69 -17.52
C LEU A 168 3.85 1.04 -17.63
N ALA A 169 2.97 0.03 -17.70
CA ALA A 169 1.53 0.23 -17.73
C ALA A 169 1.00 0.87 -16.43
N ALA A 170 1.50 0.40 -15.27
CA ALA A 170 1.18 0.98 -13.98
C ALA A 170 1.67 2.44 -13.88
N TYR A 171 2.90 2.72 -14.31
CA TYR A 171 3.41 4.09 -14.40
C TYR A 171 2.46 4.99 -15.21
N LEU A 172 2.09 4.57 -16.43
CA LEU A 172 1.20 5.33 -17.31
C LEU A 172 -0.18 5.59 -16.69
N LYS A 173 -0.75 4.60 -16.01
CA LYS A 173 -2.01 4.72 -15.26
C LYS A 173 -1.90 5.79 -14.16
N GLU A 174 -0.79 5.79 -13.43
CA GLU A 174 -0.58 6.70 -12.30
C GLU A 174 -0.21 8.13 -12.72
N VAL A 175 0.57 8.31 -13.80
CA VAL A 175 0.97 9.66 -14.25
C VAL A 175 -0.06 10.36 -15.11
N GLY A 176 -1.02 9.62 -15.68
CA GLY A 176 -2.10 10.16 -16.51
C GLY A 176 -1.58 11.15 -17.55
N LEU A 177 -0.93 10.67 -18.63
CA LEU A 177 -0.59 11.53 -19.77
C LEU A 177 -1.89 12.00 -20.42
N VAL A 178 -2.47 13.07 -19.88
CA VAL A 178 -3.48 13.91 -20.52
C VAL A 178 -2.70 14.79 -21.49
N CYS A 179 -2.85 14.52 -22.78
CA CYS A 179 -2.42 15.43 -23.84
C CYS A 179 -3.26 16.71 -23.81
#